data_AF-A0A8E2LBI7-F1
#
_entry.id   AF-A0A8E2LBI7-F1
#
_cell.length_a   1.000
_cell.length_b   1.000
_cell.length_c   1.000
_cell.angle_alpha   90.00
_cell.angle_beta   90.00
_cell.angle_gamma   90.00
#
_symmetry.space_group_name_H-M   'P 1'
#
loop_
_entity.id
_entity.type
_entity.pdbx_description
1 polymer ?
#
loop_
_entity_poly.entity_id
_entity_poly.type
_entity_poly.pdbx_seq_one_letter_code
_entity_poly.pdbx_strand_id
1 'polypeptide(L)'
;MILIIKALKYIGVIAAILNILLWLILNFFNPYTNHSEFGLLIMTFLMLFLPACLAIFAFLLSKPFLLCISFLWSLPISLYLVLTPSIFEIAGVTCLLYLISYLLIGKS
;
A
#
# COMPACT_ATOMS: atom_id res chain seq x y z
N MET A 1 -25.24 4.16 -1.43
CA MET A 1 -24.26 3.03 -1.47
C MET A 1 -23.31 3.12 -2.67
N ILE A 2 -23.81 3.18 -3.91
CA ILE A 2 -22.97 3.20 -5.12
C ILE A 2 -21.98 4.38 -5.19
N LEU A 3 -22.37 5.58 -4.74
CA LEU A 3 -21.48 6.77 -4.74
C LEU A 3 -20.28 6.58 -3.79
N ILE A 4 -20.50 5.96 -2.64
CA ILE A 4 -19.47 5.71 -1.61
C ILE A 4 -18.43 4.72 -2.13
N ILE A 5 -18.88 3.65 -2.81
CA ILE A 5 -17.99 2.64 -3.40
C ILE A 5 -17.11 3.27 -4.49
N LYS A 6 -17.66 4.18 -5.31
CA LYS A 6 -16.87 4.91 -6.30
C LYS A 6 -15.82 5.81 -5.64
N ALA A 7 -16.19 6.58 -4.62
CA ALA A 7 -15.25 7.43 -3.88
C ALA A 7 -14.11 6.61 -3.25
N LEU A 8 -14.42 5.48 -2.62
CA LEU A 8 -13.42 4.59 -2.02
C LEU A 8 -12.46 3.99 -3.04
N LYS A 9 -12.93 3.65 -4.24
CA LYS A 9 -12.03 3.22 -5.32
C LYS A 9 -11.02 4.30 -5.69
N TYR A 10 -11.47 5.55 -5.88
CA TYR A 10 -10.56 6.64 -6.20
C TYR A 10 -9.57 6.92 -5.05
N ILE A 11 -10.06 6.96 -3.82
CA ILE A 11 -9.22 7.15 -2.61
C ILE A 11 -8.20 6.01 -2.48
N GLY A 12 -8.63 4.77 -2.70
CA GLY A 12 -7.77 3.58 -2.64
C GLY A 12 -6.68 3.56 -3.70
N VAL A 13 -7.00 4.00 -4.93
CA VAL A 13 -6.01 4.16 -6.01
C VAL A 13 -5.01 5.25 -5.66
N ILE A 14 -5.47 6.41 -5.16
CA ILE A 14 -4.59 7.48 -4.70
C ILE A 14 -3.68 6.99 -3.57
N ALA A 15 -4.22 6.26 -2.60
CA ALA A 15 -3.46 5.67 -1.51
C ALA A 15 -2.38 4.69 -2.01
N ALA A 16 -2.68 3.87 -3.01
CA ALA A 16 -1.71 2.96 -3.59
C ALA A 16 -0.61 3.71 -4.39
N ILE A 17 -0.96 4.77 -5.11
CA ILE A 17 0.02 5.64 -5.77
C ILE A 17 0.93 6.32 -4.74
N LEU A 18 0.37 6.83 -3.64
CA LEU A 18 1.16 7.40 -2.55
C LEU A 18 2.11 6.36 -1.95
N ASN A 19 1.69 5.10 -1.82
CA ASN A 19 2.55 4.02 -1.32
C ASN A 19 3.73 3.73 -2.28
N ILE A 20 3.50 3.80 -3.59
CA ILE A 20 4.56 3.67 -4.61
C ILE A 20 5.54 4.85 -4.53
N LEU A 21 5.04 6.08 -4.37
CA LEU A 21 5.88 7.26 -4.17
C LEU A 21 6.70 7.15 -2.89
N LEU A 22 6.09 6.64 -1.82
CA LEU A 22 6.76 6.37 -0.55
C LEU A 22 7.91 5.38 -0.70
N TRP A 23 7.72 4.33 -1.48
CA TRP A 23 8.78 3.37 -1.79
C TRP A 23 9.94 4.02 -2.56
N LEU A 24 9.66 4.93 -3.51
CA LEU A 24 10.69 5.70 -4.21
C LEU A 24 11.48 6.60 -3.24
N ILE A 25 10.79 7.29 -2.33
CA ILE A 25 11.43 8.15 -1.32
C ILE A 25 12.30 7.31 -0.38
N LEU A 26 11.80 6.16 0.09
CA LEU A 26 12.51 5.26 0.99
C LEU A 26 13.84 4.74 0.40
N ASN A 27 13.85 4.43 -0.89
CA ASN A 27 15.01 3.80 -1.53
C ASN A 27 16.00 4.81 -2.13
N PHE A 28 15.51 5.92 -2.69
CA PHE A 28 16.36 6.85 -3.45
C PHE A 28 16.64 8.18 -2.73
N PHE A 29 15.77 8.63 -1.83
CA PHE A 29 15.90 9.93 -1.16
C PHE A 29 16.23 9.84 0.32
N ASN A 30 16.20 8.63 0.89
CA ASN A 30 16.51 8.42 2.29
C ASN A 30 18.03 8.45 2.53
N PRO A 31 18.58 9.42 3.27
CA PRO A 31 20.02 9.53 3.52
C PRO A 31 20.57 8.38 4.40
N TYR A 32 19.67 7.63 5.05
CA TYR A 32 20.02 6.46 5.87
C TYR A 32 20.08 5.16 5.07
N THR A 33 19.66 5.17 3.80
CA THR A 33 19.71 3.99 2.94
C THR A 33 21.07 3.94 2.25
N ASN A 34 21.88 2.93 2.54
CA ASN A 34 23.05 2.64 1.73
C ASN A 34 22.56 2.18 0.34
N HIS A 35 22.72 3.03 -0.68
CA HIS A 35 22.29 2.74 -2.06
C HIS A 35 22.95 1.49 -2.68
N SER A 36 23.93 0.90 -1.98
CA SER A 36 24.66 -0.32 -2.36
C SER A 36 23.96 -1.61 -1.92
N GLU A 37 22.95 -1.55 -1.04
CA GLU A 37 22.30 -2.74 -0.49
C GLU A 37 21.13 -3.21 -1.36
N PHE A 38 21.48 -3.90 -2.45
CA PHE A 38 20.53 -4.46 -3.42
C PHE A 38 19.46 -5.36 -2.78
N GLY A 39 19.81 -6.04 -1.68
CA GLY A 39 18.88 -6.89 -0.92
C GLY A 39 17.73 -6.11 -0.29
N LEU A 40 18.01 -4.93 0.29
CA LEU A 40 16.99 -4.09 0.92
C LEU A 40 16.00 -3.54 -0.13
N LEU A 41 16.53 -3.16 -1.30
CA LEU A 41 15.71 -2.66 -2.42
C LEU A 41 14.74 -3.73 -2.91
N ILE A 42 15.21 -4.97 -3.08
CA ILE A 42 14.35 -6.10 -3.48
C ILE A 42 13.29 -6.39 -2.43
N MET A 43 13.66 -6.41 -1.14
CA MET A 43 12.72 -6.69 -0.05
C MET A 43 11.62 -5.64 0.04
N THR A 44 12.00 -4.34 0.02
CA THR A 44 11.01 -3.26 0.06
C THR A 44 10.17 -3.20 -1.22
N PHE A 45 10.74 -3.55 -2.38
CA PHE A 45 9.98 -3.67 -3.62
C PHE A 45 8.89 -4.75 -3.52
N LEU A 46 9.25 -5.93 -3.02
CA LEU A 46 8.30 -7.04 -2.85
C LEU A 46 7.24 -6.77 -1.78
N MET A 47 7.56 -6.00 -0.73
CA MET A 47 6.65 -5.78 0.40
C MET A 47 5.87 -4.46 0.37
N LEU A 48 6.31 -3.42 -0.35
CA LEU A 48 5.58 -2.15 -0.49
C LEU A 48 5.08 -1.92 -1.91
N PHE A 49 5.96 -2.03 -2.89
CA PHE A 49 5.64 -1.66 -4.27
C PHE A 49 4.69 -2.68 -4.92
N LEU A 50 5.04 -3.96 -4.85
CA LEU A 50 4.26 -5.04 -5.46
C LEU A 50 2.82 -5.14 -4.90
N PRO A 51 2.58 -5.13 -3.57
CA PRO A 51 1.21 -5.16 -3.05
C PRO A 51 0.43 -3.88 -3.36
N ALA A 52 1.09 -2.72 -3.52
CA ALA A 52 0.43 -1.49 -3.96
C ALA A 52 -0.04 -1.59 -5.42
N CYS A 53 0.79 -2.14 -6.31
CA CYS A 53 0.40 -2.43 -7.70
C CYS A 53 -0.78 -3.41 -7.75
N LEU A 54 -0.74 -4.46 -6.92
CA LEU A 54 -1.82 -5.43 -6.81
C LEU A 54 -3.11 -4.78 -6.26
N ALA A 55 -2.99 -3.82 -5.35
CA ALA A 55 -4.12 -3.07 -4.81
C ALA A 55 -4.78 -2.20 -5.90
N ILE A 56 -3.99 -1.50 -6.72
CA ILE A 56 -4.51 -0.71 -7.88
C ILE A 56 -5.31 -1.64 -8.80
N PHE A 57 -4.75 -2.78 -9.16
CA PHE A 57 -5.42 -3.76 -10.02
C PHE A 57 -6.71 -4.27 -9.39
N ALA A 58 -6.69 -4.54 -8.08
CA ALA A 58 -7.86 -4.97 -7.32
C ALA A 58 -8.97 -3.90 -7.27
N PHE A 59 -8.62 -2.62 -7.13
CA PHE A 59 -9.56 -1.50 -7.18
C PHE A 59 -10.24 -1.37 -8.55
N LEU A 60 -9.47 -1.51 -9.64
CA LEU A 60 -9.98 -1.46 -11.01
C LEU A 60 -10.93 -2.63 -11.30
N LEU A 61 -10.56 -3.84 -10.90
CA LEU A 61 -11.36 -5.05 -11.12
C LEU A 61 -12.46 -5.29 -10.09
N SER A 62 -12.52 -4.47 -9.03
CA SER A 62 -13.45 -4.63 -7.91
C SER A 62 -13.38 -6.02 -7.27
N LYS A 63 -12.18 -6.60 -7.18
CA LYS A 63 -11.96 -7.96 -6.66
C LYS A 63 -11.57 -7.90 -5.18
N PRO A 64 -12.51 -8.15 -4.24
CA PRO A 64 -12.21 -8.01 -2.81
C PRO A 64 -11.11 -8.97 -2.36
N PHE A 65 -11.06 -10.19 -2.91
CA PHE A 65 -10.02 -11.16 -2.57
C PHE A 65 -8.59 -10.64 -2.81
N LEU A 66 -8.37 -9.90 -3.91
CA LEU A 66 -7.06 -9.32 -4.22
C LEU A 66 -6.69 -8.19 -3.25
N LEU A 67 -7.66 -7.39 -2.78
CA LEU A 67 -7.41 -6.39 -1.74
C LEU A 67 -6.98 -7.02 -0.41
N CYS A 68 -7.58 -8.15 -0.04
CA CYS A 68 -7.19 -8.89 1.15
C CYS A 68 -5.75 -9.40 1.05
N ILE A 69 -5.35 -9.93 -0.13
CA ILE A 69 -3.97 -10.34 -0.39
C ILE A 69 -3.02 -9.13 -0.29
N SER A 70 -3.33 -8.01 -0.95
CA SER A 70 -2.52 -6.79 -0.85
C SER A 70 -2.33 -6.33 0.60
N PHE A 71 -3.41 -6.35 1.39
CA PHE A 71 -3.38 -5.99 2.81
C PHE A 71 -2.49 -6.92 3.62
N LEU A 72 -2.74 -8.24 3.57
CA LEU A 72 -1.95 -9.20 4.34
C LEU A 72 -0.47 -9.19 3.96
N TRP A 73 -0.18 -8.95 2.68
CA TRP A 73 1.19 -8.86 2.17
C TRP A 73 1.88 -7.58 2.65
N SER A 74 1.22 -6.41 2.58
CA SER A 74 1.85 -5.14 3.01
C SER A 74 1.84 -4.94 4.53
N LEU A 75 1.06 -5.71 5.29
CA LEU A 75 0.86 -5.54 6.74
C LEU A 75 2.17 -5.57 7.56
N PRO A 76 3.10 -6.53 7.40
CA PRO A 76 4.31 -6.59 8.23
C PRO A 76 5.18 -5.34 8.08
N ILE A 77 5.42 -4.91 6.84
CA ILE A 77 6.27 -3.75 6.57
C ILE A 77 5.55 -2.44 6.93
N SER A 78 4.23 -2.36 6.72
CA SER A 78 3.46 -1.17 7.08
C SER A 78 3.42 -0.98 8.59
N LEU A 79 3.29 -2.06 9.37
CA LEU A 79 3.38 -1.99 10.83
C LEU A 79 4.77 -1.55 11.29
N TYR A 80 5.83 -2.08 10.67
CA TYR A 80 7.20 -1.64 10.96
C TYR A 80 7.37 -0.14 10.73
N LEU A 81 6.88 0.38 9.60
CA LEU A 81 7.00 1.79 9.25
C LEU A 81 6.14 2.73 10.13
N VAL A 82 5.00 2.26 10.65
CA VAL A 82 4.18 3.01 11.61
C VAL A 82 4.88 3.16 12.96
N LEU A 83 5.67 2.18 13.36
CA LEU A 83 6.43 2.23 14.61
C LEU A 83 7.67 3.15 14.51
N THR A 84 8.01 3.64 13.32
CA THR A 84 9.12 4.56 13.10
C THR A 84 8.60 5.98 12.83
N PRO A 85 8.91 6.99 13.68
CA PRO A 85 8.37 8.34 13.54
C PRO A 85 8.87 8.99 12.25
N SER A 86 8.02 9.04 11.22
CA SER A 86 8.43 9.44 9.87
C SER A 86 7.25 9.60 8.91
N ILE A 87 7.54 10.13 7.71
CA ILE A 87 6.55 10.17 6.62
C ILE A 87 6.09 8.77 6.16
N PHE A 88 6.81 7.71 6.59
CA PHE A 88 6.49 6.32 6.26
C PHE A 88 5.30 5.78 7.08
N GLU A 89 4.85 6.47 8.13
CA GLU A 89 3.62 6.13 8.86
C GLU A 89 2.37 6.10 7.96
N ILE A 90 2.39 6.88 6.87
CA ILE A 90 1.32 6.92 5.87
C ILE A 90 1.12 5.53 5.23
N ALA A 91 2.15 4.68 5.17
CA ALA A 91 2.02 3.30 4.69
C ALA A 91 1.05 2.47 5.56
N GLY A 92 0.95 2.77 6.86
CA GLY A 92 -0.07 2.18 7.73
C GLY A 92 -1.48 2.62 7.35
N VAL A 93 -1.66 3.90 7.04
CA VAL A 93 -2.95 4.46 6.61
C VAL A 93 -3.39 3.86 5.27
N THR A 94 -2.48 3.71 4.31
CA THR A 94 -2.79 3.08 3.01
C THR A 94 -3.15 1.60 3.19
N CYS A 95 -2.47 0.88 4.08
CA CYS A 95 -2.79 -0.49 4.44
C CYS A 95 -4.20 -0.62 5.05
N LEU A 96 -4.58 0.26 5.98
CA LEU A 96 -5.94 0.31 6.54
C LEU A 96 -7.01 0.60 5.48
N LEU A 97 -6.71 1.47 4.50
CA LEU A 97 -7.62 1.75 3.39
C LEU A 97 -7.88 0.52 2.51
N TYR A 98 -6.91 -0.38 2.35
CA TYR A 98 -7.11 -1.65 1.65
C TYR A 98 -8.10 -2.54 2.41
N LEU A 99 -7.97 -2.63 3.74
CA LEU A 99 -8.88 -3.39 4.59
C LEU A 99 -10.31 -2.82 4.57
N ILE A 100 -10.46 -1.51 4.72
CA ILE A 100 -11.77 -0.84 4.68
C ILE A 100 -12.43 -1.08 3.31
N SER A 101 -11.65 -0.96 2.24
CA SER A 101 -12.15 -1.19 0.88
C SER A 101 -12.54 -2.64 0.63
N TYR A 102 -11.78 -3.60 1.17
CA TYR A 102 -12.11 -5.02 1.14
C TYR A 102 -13.47 -5.28 1.81
N LEU A 103 -13.68 -4.77 3.03
CA LEU A 103 -14.92 -4.97 3.79
C LEU A 103 -16.15 -4.36 3.11
N LEU A 104 -15.98 -3.23 2.41
CA LEU A 104 -17.08 -2.51 1.76
C LEU A 104 -17.39 -3.05 0.35
N ILE A 105 -16.37 -3.40 -0.43
CA ILE A 105 -16.57 -4.03 -1.75
C ILE A 105 -17.04 -5.47 -1.60
N GLY A 106 -16.58 -6.20 -0.59
CA GLY A 106 -17.00 -7.58 -0.33
C GLY A 106 -18.46 -7.73 0.15
N LYS A 107 -19.12 -6.62 0.52
CA LYS A 107 -20.53 -6.59 0.93
C LYS A 107 -21.48 -6.06 -0.16
N SER A 108 -20.96 -5.69 -1.33
CA SER A 108 -21.73 -5.17 -2.48
C SER A 108 -22.02 -6.25 -3.51
#